data_AF-A0A2V1A751-F1
#
_entry.id   AF-A0A2V1A751-F1
#
_cell.length_a   1.000
_cell.length_b   1.000
_cell.length_c   1.000
_cell.angle_alpha   90.00
_cell.angle_beta   90.00
_cell.angle_gamma   90.00
#
_symmetry.space_group_name_H-M   'P 1'
#
loop_
_entity.id
_entity.type
_entity.pdbx_description
1 polymer ?
#
loop_
_entity_poly.entity_id
_entity_poly.type
_entity_poly.pdbx_seq_one_letter_code
_entity_poly.pdbx_strand_id
1 'polypeptide(L)'
;MSYLEIKRIVEEQISKVSQPVEITNEVRRVMDKYGIPEEKVKNGLLKVNLHIKRQNKHRFSKQVVHQLVQQIIKNEHDKLSKVNEQLQRVQQLVQPVIIPESQGGLSINERVSKLQELAEVLPEPAYLFALDAKENDEEEEEEVEEAAMDEDERDQEGLIVDDEARVERISRKKLEKEYAKAVQEEIKEDVASRKESNEELRQRYTDLREQLIQQSQALIYQQQKNEYLEMLAKKTETLREADFSDKDGLEAQITRFRILVEKLEYATSQS
;
A
#
# COMPACT_ATOMS: atom_id res chain seq x y z
N MET A 1 13.90 21.56 4.99
CA MET A 1 13.79 23.02 4.80
C MET A 1 14.80 23.73 5.69
N SER A 2 15.52 24.71 5.16
CA SER A 2 16.58 25.41 5.90
C SER A 2 15.98 26.49 6.80
N TYR A 3 16.54 26.67 8.01
CA TYR A 3 16.15 27.74 8.96
C TYR A 3 16.05 29.12 8.29
N LEU A 4 16.93 29.38 7.31
CA LEU A 4 16.98 30.65 6.57
C LEU A 4 15.78 30.85 5.65
N GLU A 5 15.24 29.79 5.07
CA GLU A 5 14.06 29.83 4.19
C GLU A 5 12.81 30.12 5.01
N ILE A 6 12.64 29.40 6.12
CA ILE A 6 11.51 29.59 7.05
C ILE A 6 11.55 31.01 7.63
N LYS A 7 12.73 31.48 8.05
CA LYS A 7 12.90 32.85 8.53
C LYS A 7 12.52 33.88 7.48
N ARG A 8 12.95 33.72 6.22
CA ARG A 8 12.58 34.64 5.13
C ARG A 8 11.08 34.68 4.90
N ILE A 9 10.40 33.53 4.86
CA ILE A 9 8.96 33.45 4.67
C ILE A 9 8.22 34.16 5.80
N VAL A 10 8.62 33.89 7.06
CA VAL A 10 8.02 34.53 8.23
C VAL A 10 8.26 36.04 8.22
N GLU A 11 9.46 36.50 7.89
CA GLU A 11 9.77 37.94 7.75
C GLU A 11 8.97 38.60 6.62
N GLU A 12 8.73 37.90 5.51
CA GLU A 12 7.93 38.40 4.39
C GLU A 12 6.44 38.54 4.76
N GLN A 13 5.89 37.55 5.48
CA GLN A 13 4.50 37.60 5.94
C GLN A 13 4.30 38.67 7.02
N ILE A 14 5.27 38.85 7.91
CA ILE A 14 5.25 39.94 8.90
C ILE A 14 5.36 41.30 8.20
N SER A 15 6.14 41.40 7.12
CA SER A 15 6.23 42.61 6.30
C SER A 15 4.86 42.96 5.72
N LYS A 16 4.13 41.99 5.14
CA LYS A 16 2.77 42.16 4.60
C LYS A 16 1.77 42.61 5.67
N VAL A 17 1.79 41.97 6.84
CA VAL A 17 0.91 42.35 7.98
C VAL A 17 1.28 43.71 8.58
N SER A 18 2.53 44.16 8.40
CA SER A 18 2.98 45.47 8.86
C SER A 18 2.75 46.63 7.87
N GLN A 19 2.23 46.35 6.67
CA GLN A 19 1.93 47.38 5.69
C GLN A 19 0.88 48.36 6.24
N PRO A 20 1.10 49.68 6.08
CA PRO A 20 0.15 50.69 6.53
C PRO A 20 -1.13 50.60 5.71
N VAL A 21 -2.27 50.84 6.35
CA VAL A 21 -3.56 50.96 5.68
C VAL A 21 -3.55 52.26 4.86
N GLU A 22 -3.69 52.11 3.54
CA GLU A 22 -3.82 53.23 2.61
C GLU A 22 -5.30 53.51 2.33
N ILE A 23 -5.60 54.73 1.83
CA ILE A 23 -6.96 55.10 1.42
C ILE A 23 -7.29 54.34 0.15
N THR A 24 -7.94 53.19 0.29
CA THR A 24 -8.49 52.42 -0.84
C THR A 24 -9.71 53.11 -1.45
N ASN A 25 -10.03 52.75 -2.69
CA ASN A 25 -11.18 53.30 -3.43
C ASN A 25 -12.52 53.13 -2.69
N GLU A 26 -12.64 52.12 -1.84
CA GLU A 26 -13.81 51.88 -0.98
C GLU A 26 -13.92 52.89 0.16
N VAL A 27 -12.79 53.22 0.81
CA VAL A 27 -12.74 54.27 1.85
C VAL A 27 -13.11 55.62 1.22
N ARG A 28 -12.67 55.88 -0.02
CA ARG A 28 -13.04 57.08 -0.77
C ARG A 28 -14.55 57.15 -1.06
N ARG A 29 -15.17 56.04 -1.46
CA ARG A 29 -16.64 55.94 -1.66
C ARG A 29 -17.42 56.17 -0.36
N VAL A 30 -16.91 55.71 0.78
CA VAL A 30 -17.54 55.95 2.10
C VAL A 30 -17.37 57.41 2.52
N MET A 31 -16.22 58.02 2.24
CA MET A 31 -15.98 59.45 2.50
C MET A 31 -16.92 60.36 1.72
N ASP A 32 -17.16 60.05 0.44
CA ASP A 32 -18.08 60.80 -0.41
C ASP A 32 -19.55 60.66 0.07
N LYS A 33 -19.92 59.49 0.61
CA LYS A 33 -21.26 59.25 1.17
C LYS A 33 -21.54 60.02 2.48
N TYR A 34 -20.53 60.22 3.31
CA TYR A 34 -20.67 60.86 4.63
C TYR A 34 -20.13 62.30 4.71
N GLY A 35 -19.64 62.86 3.59
CA GLY A 35 -19.15 64.24 3.53
C GLY A 35 -17.98 64.52 4.46
N ILE A 36 -17.14 63.52 4.74
CA ILE A 36 -16.03 63.65 5.69
C ILE A 36 -14.82 64.25 4.97
N PRO A 37 -14.25 65.38 5.45
CA PRO A 37 -13.08 65.97 4.83
C PRO A 37 -11.88 65.03 4.88
N GLU A 38 -11.11 64.99 3.79
CA GLU A 38 -10.01 64.06 3.58
C GLU A 38 -8.93 64.13 4.67
N GLU A 39 -8.75 65.30 5.26
CA GLU A 39 -7.81 65.55 6.35
C GLU A 39 -8.18 64.82 7.65
N LYS A 40 -9.48 64.72 7.98
CA LYS A 40 -9.92 63.99 9.19
C LYS A 40 -9.71 62.49 9.05
N VAL A 41 -9.92 61.95 7.85
CA VAL A 41 -9.68 60.52 7.57
C VAL A 41 -8.19 60.21 7.49
N LYS A 42 -7.38 61.07 6.88
CA LYS A 42 -5.91 60.96 6.92
C LYS A 42 -5.37 60.96 8.35
N ASN A 43 -5.88 61.84 9.21
CA ASN A 43 -5.49 61.88 10.62
C ASN A 43 -5.96 60.64 11.41
N GLY A 44 -7.16 60.12 11.12
CA GLY A 44 -7.67 58.87 11.69
C GLY A 44 -6.83 57.66 11.27
N LEU A 45 -6.54 57.54 9.96
CA LEU A 45 -5.67 56.50 9.41
C LEU A 45 -4.25 56.58 9.94
N LEU A 46 -3.69 57.79 10.12
CA LEU A 46 -2.38 57.97 10.75
C LEU A 46 -2.35 57.43 12.19
N LYS A 47 -3.40 57.67 12.98
CA LYS A 47 -3.53 57.13 14.34
C LYS A 47 -3.66 55.61 14.33
N VAL A 48 -4.50 55.07 13.44
CA VAL A 48 -4.68 53.61 13.27
C VAL A 48 -3.38 52.95 12.81
N ASN A 49 -2.70 53.51 11.81
CA ASN A 49 -1.41 53.02 11.31
C ASN A 49 -0.32 53.11 12.39
N LEU A 50 -0.32 54.13 13.24
CA LEU A 50 0.57 54.21 14.40
C LEU A 50 0.26 53.13 15.44
N HIS A 51 -1.03 52.84 15.70
CA HIS A 51 -1.43 51.76 16.59
C HIS A 51 -1.04 50.39 16.03
N ILE A 52 -1.28 50.14 14.74
CA ILE A 52 -0.85 48.91 14.04
C ILE A 52 0.67 48.76 14.12
N LYS A 53 1.44 49.81 13.83
CA LYS A 53 2.92 49.77 13.94
C LYS A 53 3.39 49.48 15.37
N ARG A 54 2.76 50.08 16.39
CA ARG A 54 3.11 49.83 17.80
C ARG A 54 2.77 48.40 18.20
N GLN A 55 1.57 47.92 17.90
CA GLN A 55 1.14 46.55 18.22
C GLN A 55 1.98 45.52 17.47
N ASN A 56 2.25 45.73 16.18
CA ASN A 56 3.10 44.84 15.38
C ASN A 56 4.55 44.83 15.88
N LYS A 57 5.10 45.97 16.33
CA LYS A 57 6.45 46.00 16.94
C LYS A 57 6.53 45.18 18.23
N HIS A 58 5.46 45.17 19.03
CA HIS A 58 5.39 44.39 20.26
C HIS A 58 5.11 42.90 20.01
N ARG A 59 4.18 42.56 19.11
CA ARG A 59 3.80 41.18 18.80
C ARG A 59 4.81 40.46 17.90
N PHE A 60 5.40 41.16 16.93
CA PHE A 60 6.41 40.63 16.01
C PHE A 60 7.81 41.15 16.36
N SER A 61 8.17 41.10 17.64
CA SER A 61 9.55 41.40 18.04
C SER A 61 10.51 40.36 17.45
N LYS A 62 11.77 40.74 17.19
CA LYS A 62 12.77 39.82 16.62
C LYS A 62 12.93 38.53 17.44
N GLN A 63 12.70 38.60 18.74
CA GLN A 63 12.74 37.45 19.65
C GLN A 63 11.54 36.52 19.46
N VAL A 64 10.33 37.06 19.34
CA VAL A 64 9.11 36.27 19.09
C VAL A 64 9.18 35.61 17.71
N VAL A 65 9.67 36.33 16.71
CA VAL A 65 9.90 35.78 15.36
C VAL A 65 10.90 34.62 15.41
N HIS A 66 11.98 34.78 16.16
CA HIS A 66 12.96 33.69 16.33
C HIS A 66 12.35 32.47 17.03
N GLN A 67 11.57 32.67 18.09
CA GLN A 67 10.86 31.59 18.78
C GLN A 67 9.86 30.88 17.86
N LEU A 68 9.11 31.63 17.04
CA LEU A 68 8.19 31.08 16.06
C LEU A 68 8.92 30.23 15.03
N VAL A 69 10.04 30.73 14.48
CA VAL A 69 10.88 29.97 13.53
C VAL A 69 11.42 28.70 14.19
N GLN A 70 11.88 28.78 15.44
CA GLN A 70 12.35 27.59 16.18
C GLN A 70 11.24 26.57 16.40
N GLN A 71 10.02 27.01 16.72
CA GLN A 71 8.88 26.12 16.91
C GLN A 71 8.45 25.45 15.59
N ILE A 72 8.45 26.19 14.49
CA ILE A 72 8.19 25.64 13.16
C ILE A 72 9.24 24.57 12.81
N ILE A 73 10.52 24.82 13.11
CA ILE A 73 11.59 23.85 12.85
C ILE A 73 11.43 22.59 13.70
N LYS A 74 11.04 22.73 14.96
CA LYS A 74 10.71 21.57 15.81
C LYS A 74 9.57 20.77 15.20
N ASN A 75 8.47 21.42 14.83
CA ASN A 75 7.33 20.76 14.21
C ASN A 75 7.69 20.07 12.88
N GLU A 76 8.50 20.71 12.03
CA GLU A 76 8.97 20.11 10.78
C GLU A 76 9.90 18.92 11.04
N HIS A 77 10.76 19.00 12.06
CA HIS A 77 11.60 17.88 12.47
C HIS A 77 10.76 16.71 13.00
N ASP A 78 9.74 16.99 13.82
CA ASP A 78 8.84 15.97 14.36
C ASP A 78 8.04 15.30 13.24
N LYS A 79 7.55 16.05 12.24
CA LYS A 79 6.91 15.50 11.05
C LYS A 79 7.87 14.61 10.25
N LEU A 80 9.11 15.07 10.03
CA LEU A 80 10.12 14.26 9.33
C LEU A 80 10.45 12.98 10.11
N SER A 81 10.53 13.04 11.44
CA SER A 81 10.73 11.85 12.28
C SER A 81 9.59 10.85 12.11
N LYS A 82 8.32 11.31 12.14
CA LYS A 82 7.15 10.46 11.92
C LYS A 82 7.16 9.82 10.53
N VAL A 83 7.50 10.58 9.49
CA VAL A 83 7.62 10.05 8.12
C VAL A 83 8.74 9.03 8.04
N ASN A 84 9.87 9.27 8.70
CA ASN A 84 10.99 8.34 8.69
C ASN A 84 10.67 7.05 9.46
N GLU A 85 9.96 7.14 10.58
CA GLU A 85 9.42 5.98 11.30
C GLU A 85 8.44 5.19 10.43
N GLN A 86 7.55 5.87 9.71
CA GLN A 86 6.64 5.23 8.76
C GLN A 86 7.39 4.57 7.60
N LEU A 87 8.41 5.23 7.04
CA LEU A 87 9.27 4.64 6.01
C LEU A 87 10.05 3.44 6.53
N GLN A 88 10.53 3.47 7.78
CA GLN A 88 11.19 2.34 8.41
C GLN A 88 10.23 1.16 8.62
N ARG A 89 8.97 1.42 9.00
CA ARG A 89 7.92 0.39 9.06
C ARG A 89 7.62 -0.18 7.68
N VAL A 90 7.52 0.66 6.65
CA VAL A 90 7.35 0.21 5.26
C VAL A 90 8.56 -0.62 4.81
N GLN A 91 9.78 -0.23 5.15
CA GLN A 91 10.99 -1.00 4.84
C GLN A 91 11.04 -2.35 5.59
N GLN A 92 10.48 -2.43 6.80
CA GLN A 92 10.35 -3.69 7.53
C GLN A 92 9.26 -4.60 6.94
N LEU A 93 8.14 -4.03 6.50
CA LEU A 93 7.05 -4.75 5.83
C LEU A 93 7.46 -5.21 4.43
N VAL A 94 8.14 -4.34 3.69
CA VAL A 94 8.80 -4.65 2.42
C VAL A 94 10.19 -5.17 2.73
N GLN A 95 10.26 -6.30 3.43
CA GLN A 95 11.45 -7.13 3.32
C GLN A 95 11.54 -7.47 1.83
N PRO A 96 12.58 -7.03 1.10
CA PRO A 96 12.67 -7.36 -0.30
C PRO A 96 12.66 -8.87 -0.37
N VAL A 97 11.64 -9.44 -1.02
CA VAL A 97 11.70 -10.80 -1.50
C VAL A 97 12.85 -10.78 -2.48
N ILE A 98 14.06 -11.08 -1.99
CA ILE A 98 15.18 -11.41 -2.84
C ILE A 98 14.76 -12.73 -3.45
N ILE A 99 14.01 -12.64 -4.55
CA ILE A 99 13.91 -13.73 -5.49
C ILE A 99 15.36 -13.96 -5.89
N PRO A 100 15.97 -15.11 -5.57
CA PRO A 100 17.29 -15.43 -6.06
C PRO A 100 17.13 -15.69 -7.56
N GLU A 101 16.97 -14.63 -8.34
CA GLU A 101 17.03 -14.73 -9.77
C GLU A 101 18.48 -15.05 -10.14
N SER A 102 18.64 -16.25 -10.70
CA SER A 102 19.54 -16.49 -11.82
C SER A 102 21.05 -16.51 -11.57
N GLN A 103 21.53 -16.70 -10.33
CA GLN A 103 22.88 -17.25 -10.15
C GLN A 103 22.82 -18.77 -10.07
N GLY A 104 23.29 -19.40 -11.15
CA GLY A 104 23.25 -20.83 -11.40
C GLY A 104 23.77 -21.66 -10.22
N GLY A 105 23.02 -22.70 -9.88
CA GLY A 105 23.40 -23.68 -8.87
C GLY A 105 22.35 -24.77 -8.68
N LEU A 106 21.07 -24.45 -8.87
CA LEU A 106 20.00 -25.42 -8.74
C LEU A 106 19.73 -26.13 -10.07
N SER A 107 19.74 -27.46 -10.04
CA SER A 107 19.29 -28.33 -11.13
C SER A 107 17.84 -28.00 -11.49
N ILE A 108 17.44 -28.23 -12.75
CA ILE A 108 16.06 -28.00 -13.22
C ILE A 108 15.05 -28.68 -12.30
N ASN A 109 15.38 -29.87 -11.81
CA ASN A 109 14.56 -30.65 -10.88
C ASN A 109 14.40 -29.94 -9.51
N GLU A 110 15.49 -29.40 -8.97
CA GLU A 110 15.46 -28.68 -7.69
C GLU A 110 14.71 -27.35 -7.79
N ARG A 111 14.70 -26.73 -8.97
CA ARG A 111 13.90 -25.53 -9.23
C ARG A 111 12.41 -25.85 -9.29
N VAL A 112 12.03 -26.95 -9.95
CA VAL A 112 10.62 -27.38 -10.03
C VAL A 112 10.09 -27.75 -8.63
N SER A 113 10.89 -28.46 -7.82
CA SER A 113 10.54 -28.78 -6.43
C SER A 113 10.42 -27.53 -5.55
N LYS A 114 11.34 -26.57 -5.66
CA LYS A 114 11.23 -25.29 -4.91
C LYS A 114 10.05 -24.44 -5.36
N LEU A 115 9.72 -24.47 -6.65
CA LEU A 115 8.56 -23.76 -7.18
C LEU A 115 7.26 -24.38 -6.63
N GLN A 116 7.23 -25.70 -6.44
CA GLN A 116 6.13 -26.38 -5.76
C GLN A 116 6.01 -25.98 -4.28
N GLU A 117 7.12 -26.02 -3.54
CA GLU A 117 7.14 -25.58 -2.13
C GLU A 117 6.64 -24.13 -1.99
N LEU A 118 7.06 -23.25 -2.89
CA LEU A 118 6.59 -21.86 -2.92
C LEU A 118 5.12 -21.74 -3.33
N ALA A 119 4.65 -22.56 -4.27
CA ALA A 119 3.24 -22.57 -4.68
C ALA A 119 2.30 -23.06 -3.57
N GLU A 120 2.75 -24.01 -2.74
CA GLU A 120 2.01 -24.54 -1.60
C GLU A 120 1.99 -23.57 -0.40
N VAL A 121 3.05 -22.77 -0.23
CA VAL A 121 3.19 -21.79 0.86
C VAL A 121 2.48 -20.46 0.56
N LEU A 122 1.94 -20.26 -0.65
CA LEU A 122 1.22 -19.03 -1.00
C LEU A 122 -0.02 -18.81 -0.09
N PRO A 123 -0.09 -17.69 0.64
CA PRO A 123 -1.20 -17.37 1.53
C PRO A 123 -2.55 -17.32 0.81
N GLU A 124 -3.61 -17.61 1.55
CA GLU A 124 -4.96 -17.36 1.04
C GLU A 124 -5.23 -15.85 0.97
N PRO A 125 -6.02 -15.38 -0.02
CA PRO A 125 -6.35 -13.97 -0.19
C PRO A 125 -6.93 -13.35 1.09
N ALA A 126 -7.69 -14.13 1.87
CA ALA A 126 -8.28 -13.68 3.13
C ALA A 126 -7.25 -13.10 4.12
N TYR A 127 -6.01 -13.63 4.13
CA TYR A 127 -4.96 -13.18 5.04
C TYR A 127 -4.18 -11.97 4.52
N LEU A 128 -4.14 -11.75 3.20
CA LEU A 128 -3.45 -10.61 2.58
C LEU A 128 -4.26 -9.31 2.68
N PHE A 129 -5.59 -9.42 2.69
CA PHE A 129 -6.51 -8.29 2.74
C PHE A 129 -7.29 -8.19 4.06
N ALA A 130 -6.80 -8.84 5.14
CA ALA A 130 -7.44 -8.85 6.46
C ALA A 130 -7.37 -7.50 7.19
N LEU A 131 -6.39 -6.65 6.87
CA LEU A 131 -6.25 -5.32 7.47
C LEU A 131 -7.37 -4.37 7.03
N ASP A 132 -7.81 -4.46 5.78
CA ASP A 132 -8.94 -3.69 5.25
C ASP A 132 -10.30 -4.11 5.85
N ALA A 133 -10.38 -5.29 6.46
CA ALA A 133 -11.61 -5.79 7.08
C ALA A 133 -11.74 -5.34 8.54
N LYS A 134 -10.63 -5.22 9.28
CA LYS A 134 -10.63 -4.94 10.73
C LYS A 134 -10.84 -3.48 11.10
N GLU A 135 -10.56 -2.53 10.20
CA GLU A 135 -10.88 -1.11 10.46
C GLU A 135 -12.41 -0.85 10.50
N ASN A 136 -13.25 -1.77 9.99
CA ASN A 136 -14.71 -1.58 10.01
C ASN A 136 -15.40 -2.05 11.32
N ASP A 137 -14.89 -3.09 11.99
CA ASP A 137 -15.60 -3.63 13.16
C ASP A 137 -15.50 -2.68 14.37
N GLU A 138 -14.44 -1.86 14.45
CA GLU A 138 -14.27 -0.87 15.52
C GLU A 138 -15.06 0.44 15.25
N GLU A 139 -15.28 0.82 13.98
CA GLU A 139 -16.04 2.03 13.63
C GLU A 139 -17.56 1.83 13.71
N GLU A 140 -18.08 0.62 13.45
CA GLU A 140 -19.53 0.33 13.56
C GLU A 140 -20.02 0.27 15.02
N GLU A 141 -19.16 -0.07 16.00
CA GLU A 141 -19.54 -0.09 17.43
C GLU A 141 -19.58 1.32 18.05
N GLU A 142 -18.72 2.25 17.62
CA GLU A 142 -18.71 3.64 18.13
C GLU A 142 -19.92 4.47 17.63
N GLU A 143 -20.41 4.25 16.40
CA GLU A 143 -21.57 4.98 15.86
C GLU A 143 -22.90 4.67 16.59
N VAL A 144 -23.05 3.47 17.17
CA VAL A 144 -24.28 3.07 17.88
C VAL A 144 -24.34 3.68 19.28
N GLU A 145 -23.19 3.84 19.95
CA GLU A 145 -23.12 4.46 21.29
C GLU A 145 -23.34 5.98 21.22
N GLU A 146 -22.80 6.68 20.21
CA GLU A 146 -23.03 8.13 20.05
C GLU A 146 -24.50 8.45 19.69
N ALA A 147 -25.16 7.61 18.87
CA ALA A 147 -26.56 7.81 18.52
C ALA A 147 -27.53 7.58 19.70
N ALA A 148 -27.19 6.68 20.63
CA ALA A 148 -28.00 6.42 21.82
C ALA A 148 -27.88 7.53 22.88
N MET A 149 -26.73 8.19 22.99
CA MET A 149 -26.53 9.30 23.93
C MET A 149 -27.25 10.59 23.52
N ASP A 150 -27.50 10.80 22.23
CA ASP A 150 -28.09 12.03 21.66
C ASP A 150 -29.64 12.09 21.78
N GLU A 151 -30.28 10.99 22.18
CA GLU A 151 -31.73 10.93 22.45
C GLU A 151 -32.10 11.28 23.90
N ASP A 152 -31.21 10.99 24.88
CA ASP A 152 -31.51 11.16 26.31
C ASP A 152 -31.34 12.61 26.83
N GLU A 153 -30.70 13.53 26.10
CA GLU A 153 -30.53 14.93 26.52
C GLU A 153 -31.74 15.84 26.23
N ARG A 154 -32.83 15.33 25.63
CA ARG A 154 -33.97 16.17 25.21
C ARG A 154 -35.04 16.42 26.27
N ASP A 155 -34.96 15.80 27.44
CA ASP A 155 -36.05 15.84 28.44
C ASP A 155 -35.72 16.56 29.76
N GLN A 156 -34.67 17.37 29.83
CA GLN A 156 -34.42 18.23 31.00
C GLN A 156 -34.40 19.72 30.66
N GLU A 157 -35.21 20.45 31.44
CA GLU A 157 -35.29 21.92 31.58
C GLU A 157 -36.20 22.69 30.60
N GLY A 158 -37.50 22.66 30.93
CA GLY A 158 -38.44 23.72 30.58
C GLY A 158 -38.15 25.03 31.32
N LEU A 159 -37.18 25.82 30.83
CA LEU A 159 -37.14 27.26 31.07
C LEU A 159 -37.56 28.02 29.81
N ILE A 160 -38.54 28.90 29.97
CA ILE A 160 -39.08 29.77 28.91
C ILE A 160 -37.99 30.77 28.51
N VAL A 161 -37.43 30.59 27.31
CA VAL A 161 -36.49 31.51 26.64
C VAL A 161 -37.06 31.81 25.25
N ASP A 162 -36.94 33.06 24.80
CA ASP A 162 -37.53 33.61 23.56
C ASP A 162 -37.49 32.66 22.35
N ASP A 163 -38.65 32.50 21.70
CA ASP A 163 -38.90 31.53 20.63
C ASP A 163 -38.05 31.77 19.36
N GLU A 164 -37.67 33.02 19.05
CA GLU A 164 -36.88 33.37 17.86
C GLU A 164 -35.47 32.75 17.88
N ALA A 165 -34.77 32.78 19.02
CA ALA A 165 -33.43 32.21 19.15
C ALA A 165 -33.44 30.67 19.14
N ARG A 166 -34.56 30.04 19.55
CA ARG A 166 -34.73 28.59 19.55
C ARG A 166 -34.97 28.05 18.14
N VAL A 167 -35.79 28.73 17.34
CA VAL A 167 -36.10 28.32 15.96
C VAL A 167 -34.85 28.39 15.06
N GLU A 168 -34.04 29.45 15.18
CA GLU A 168 -32.78 29.55 14.43
C GLU A 168 -31.78 28.43 14.80
N ARG A 169 -31.64 28.10 16.09
CA ARG A 169 -30.77 27.00 16.55
C ARG A 169 -31.26 25.63 16.08
N ILE A 170 -32.57 25.39 16.09
CA ILE A 170 -33.15 24.14 15.58
C ILE A 170 -32.92 24.04 14.06
N SER A 171 -33.07 25.14 13.32
CA SER A 171 -32.82 25.16 11.87
C SER A 171 -31.36 24.88 11.53
N ARG A 172 -30.40 25.46 12.27
CA ARG A 172 -28.97 25.19 12.11
C ARG A 172 -28.59 23.77 12.48
N LYS A 173 -29.09 23.25 13.61
CA LYS A 173 -28.86 21.86 14.01
C LYS A 173 -29.43 20.86 13.00
N LYS A 174 -30.59 21.15 12.40
CA LYS A 174 -31.15 20.32 11.31
C LYS A 174 -30.29 20.37 10.06
N LEU A 175 -29.82 21.56 9.67
CA LEU A 175 -28.92 21.74 8.53
C LEU A 175 -27.57 21.03 8.75
N GLU A 176 -27.01 21.09 9.96
CA GLU A 176 -25.80 20.37 10.34
C GLU A 176 -26.01 18.85 10.31
N LYS A 177 -27.16 18.34 10.78
CA LYS A 177 -27.51 16.92 10.70
C LYS A 177 -27.72 16.46 9.25
N GLU A 178 -28.32 17.28 8.40
CA GLU A 178 -28.47 16.98 6.97
C GLU A 178 -27.12 16.99 6.25
N TYR A 179 -26.23 17.93 6.59
CA TYR A 179 -24.88 17.99 6.04
C TYR A 179 -24.01 16.82 6.51
N ALA A 180 -24.09 16.45 7.80
CA ALA A 180 -23.39 15.29 8.35
C ALA A 180 -23.85 13.99 7.68
N LYS A 181 -25.16 13.83 7.45
CA LYS A 181 -25.70 12.68 6.72
C LYS A 181 -25.23 12.63 5.27
N ALA A 182 -25.22 13.78 4.58
CA ALA A 182 -24.73 13.85 3.20
C ALA A 182 -23.24 13.49 3.10
N VAL A 183 -22.41 13.95 4.05
CA VAL A 183 -20.99 13.60 4.12
C VAL A 183 -20.80 12.12 4.45
N GLN A 184 -21.61 11.55 5.35
CA GLN A 184 -21.57 10.11 5.64
C GLN A 184 -21.99 9.26 4.43
N GLU A 185 -22.99 9.69 3.65
CA GLU A 185 -23.39 9.01 2.42
C GLU A 185 -22.29 9.08 1.35
N GLU A 186 -21.64 10.24 1.16
CA GLU A 186 -20.51 10.39 0.24
C GLU A 186 -19.30 9.52 0.66
N ILE A 187 -18.99 9.47 1.96
CA ILE A 187 -17.96 8.57 2.49
C ILE A 187 -18.33 7.10 2.27
N LYS A 188 -19.60 6.71 2.46
CA LYS A 188 -20.07 5.34 2.23
C LYS A 188 -19.95 4.94 0.75
N GLU A 189 -20.25 5.83 -0.19
CA GLU A 189 -20.08 5.59 -1.63
C GLU A 189 -18.60 5.44 -2.01
N ASP A 190 -17.72 6.29 -1.46
CA ASP A 190 -16.26 6.19 -1.68
C ASP A 190 -15.67 4.91 -1.06
N VAL A 191 -16.16 4.48 0.09
CA VAL A 191 -15.75 3.21 0.72
C VAL A 191 -16.28 2.02 -0.08
N ALA A 192 -17.51 2.07 -0.60
CA ALA A 192 -18.08 1.01 -1.44
C ALA A 192 -17.30 0.83 -2.76
N SER A 193 -16.96 1.91 -3.45
CA SER A 193 -16.17 1.84 -4.69
C SER A 193 -14.75 1.29 -4.45
N ARG A 194 -14.13 1.62 -3.32
CA ARG A 194 -12.85 1.00 -2.90
C ARG A 194 -12.99 -0.48 -2.57
N LYS A 195 -14.09 -0.90 -1.93
CA LYS A 195 -14.40 -2.31 -1.65
C LYS A 195 -14.56 -3.11 -2.94
N GLU A 196 -15.28 -2.60 -3.93
CA GLU A 196 -15.43 -3.23 -5.25
C GLU A 196 -14.06 -3.41 -5.94
N SER A 197 -13.22 -2.37 -5.94
CA SER A 197 -11.86 -2.48 -6.50
C SER A 197 -10.99 -3.50 -5.75
N ASN A 198 -11.15 -3.62 -4.43
CA ASN A 198 -10.41 -4.59 -3.62
C ASN A 198 -10.93 -6.03 -3.80
N GLU A 199 -12.23 -6.23 -4.01
CA GLU A 199 -12.81 -7.52 -4.36
C GLU A 199 -12.36 -8.00 -5.74
N GLU A 200 -12.27 -7.10 -6.73
CA GLU A 200 -11.67 -7.42 -8.03
C GLU A 200 -10.20 -7.83 -7.90
N LEU A 201 -9.43 -7.15 -7.04
CA LEU A 201 -8.03 -7.50 -6.75
C LEU A 201 -7.90 -8.87 -6.06
N ARG A 202 -8.83 -9.19 -5.14
CA ARG A 202 -8.92 -10.53 -4.51
C ARG A 202 -9.18 -11.62 -5.54
N GLN A 203 -10.13 -11.39 -6.45
CA GLN A 203 -10.44 -12.34 -7.52
C GLN A 203 -9.27 -12.53 -8.49
N ARG A 204 -8.60 -11.44 -8.89
CA ARG A 204 -7.40 -11.55 -9.74
C ARG A 204 -6.28 -12.33 -9.05
N TYR A 205 -6.11 -12.16 -7.74
CA TYR A 205 -5.13 -12.92 -6.97
C TYR A 205 -5.49 -14.40 -6.87
N THR A 206 -6.77 -14.74 -6.64
CA THR A 206 -7.21 -16.14 -6.62
C THR A 206 -6.99 -16.82 -7.96
N ASP A 207 -7.32 -16.14 -9.05
CA ASP A 207 -7.16 -16.67 -10.40
C ASP A 207 -5.67 -16.91 -10.73
N LEU A 208 -4.80 -15.96 -10.37
CA LEU A 208 -3.35 -16.09 -10.54
C LEU A 208 -2.78 -17.23 -9.69
N ARG A 209 -3.25 -17.40 -8.46
CA ARG A 209 -2.83 -18.48 -7.57
C ARG A 209 -3.26 -19.84 -8.13
N GLU A 210 -4.48 -19.97 -8.61
CA GLU A 210 -4.96 -21.19 -9.27
C GLU A 210 -4.18 -21.51 -10.53
N GLN A 211 -3.90 -20.52 -11.38
CA GLN A 211 -3.08 -20.69 -12.58
C GLN A 211 -1.66 -21.17 -12.24
N LEU A 212 -1.06 -20.61 -11.20
CA LEU A 212 0.29 -20.98 -10.77
C LEU A 212 0.33 -22.42 -10.21
N ILE A 213 -0.70 -22.83 -9.45
CA ILE A 213 -0.85 -24.21 -8.97
C ILE A 213 -1.04 -25.19 -10.15
N GLN A 214 -1.87 -24.84 -11.13
CA GLN A 214 -2.08 -25.67 -12.32
C GLN A 214 -0.78 -25.83 -13.14
N GLN A 215 -0.04 -24.74 -13.32
CA GLN A 215 1.23 -24.76 -14.04
C GLN A 215 2.30 -25.56 -13.29
N SER A 216 2.39 -25.43 -11.97
CA SER A 216 3.35 -26.22 -11.18
C SER A 216 3.04 -27.72 -11.24
N GLN A 217 1.76 -28.10 -11.13
CA GLN A 217 1.32 -29.49 -11.30
C GLN A 217 1.63 -30.04 -12.71
N ALA A 218 1.39 -29.24 -13.75
CA ALA A 218 1.70 -29.64 -15.13
C ALA A 218 3.21 -29.85 -15.35
N LEU A 219 4.06 -28.99 -14.77
CA LEU A 219 5.51 -29.14 -14.83
C LEU A 219 5.99 -30.40 -14.11
N ILE A 220 5.42 -30.72 -12.95
CA ILE A 220 5.73 -31.96 -12.22
C ILE A 220 5.37 -33.19 -13.07
N TYR A 221 4.19 -33.20 -13.68
CA TYR A 221 3.78 -34.30 -14.54
C TYR A 221 4.76 -34.49 -15.72
N GLN A 222 5.19 -33.39 -16.35
CA GLN A 222 6.19 -33.45 -17.42
C GLN A 222 7.55 -33.94 -16.91
N GLN A 223 7.98 -33.54 -15.71
CA GLN A 223 9.22 -34.03 -15.10
C GLN A 223 9.15 -35.54 -14.82
N GLN A 224 8.10 -36.02 -14.16
CA GLN A 224 7.90 -37.44 -13.89
C GLN A 224 7.84 -38.27 -15.18
N LYS A 225 7.22 -37.73 -16.22
CA LYS A 225 7.21 -38.35 -17.55
C LYS A 225 8.61 -38.43 -18.15
N ASN A 226 9.41 -37.37 -18.04
CA ASN A 226 10.80 -37.38 -18.53
C ASN A 226 11.66 -38.40 -17.76
N GLU A 227 11.53 -38.47 -16.43
CA GLU A 227 12.23 -39.46 -15.61
C GLU A 227 11.82 -40.91 -16.00
N TYR A 228 10.54 -41.14 -16.27
CA TYR A 228 10.06 -42.43 -16.77
C TYR A 228 10.65 -42.77 -18.14
N LEU A 229 10.70 -41.81 -19.06
CA LEU A 229 11.29 -42.00 -20.40
C LEU A 229 12.80 -42.25 -20.33
N GLU A 230 13.53 -41.58 -19.43
CA GLU A 230 14.94 -41.86 -19.19
C GLU A 230 15.17 -43.26 -18.61
N MET A 231 14.36 -43.68 -17.64
CA MET A 231 14.41 -45.04 -17.10
C MET A 231 14.13 -46.08 -18.18
N LEU A 232 13.14 -45.82 -19.04
CA LEU A 232 12.81 -46.69 -20.15
C LEU A 232 13.94 -46.75 -21.18
N ALA A 233 14.53 -45.61 -21.53
CA ALA A 233 15.67 -45.52 -22.44
C ALA A 233 16.86 -46.33 -21.92
N LYS A 234 17.22 -46.16 -20.64
CA LYS A 234 18.27 -46.96 -19.98
C LYS A 234 17.95 -48.45 -20.01
N LYS A 235 16.71 -48.83 -19.72
CA LYS A 235 16.28 -50.24 -19.78
C LYS A 235 16.36 -50.81 -21.20
N THR A 236 15.99 -50.05 -22.22
CA THR A 236 16.14 -50.48 -23.63
C THR A 236 17.60 -50.56 -24.07
N GLU A 237 18.46 -49.69 -23.56
CA GLU A 237 19.90 -49.71 -23.82
C GLU A 237 20.55 -50.95 -23.18
N THR A 238 20.21 -51.27 -21.93
CA THR A 238 20.67 -52.51 -21.27
C THR A 238 20.18 -53.79 -21.98
N LEU A 239 18.96 -53.80 -22.50
CA LEU A 239 18.42 -54.94 -23.25
C LEU A 239 19.12 -55.07 -24.61
N ARG A 240 19.40 -53.95 -25.27
CA ARG A 240 20.15 -53.91 -26.53
C ARG A 240 21.57 -54.45 -26.33
N GLU A 241 22.27 -54.05 -25.26
CA GLU A 241 23.61 -54.55 -24.93
C GLU A 241 23.60 -56.05 -24.57
N ALA A 242 22.55 -56.54 -23.88
CA ALA A 242 22.37 -57.96 -23.60
C ALA A 242 22.16 -58.79 -24.90
N ASP A 243 21.37 -58.28 -25.85
CA ASP A 243 21.15 -58.92 -27.16
C ASP A 243 22.43 -58.99 -28.03
N PHE A 244 23.43 -58.14 -27.78
CA PHE A 244 24.74 -58.22 -28.43
C PHE A 244 25.70 -59.19 -27.70
N SER A 245 25.62 -59.28 -26.37
CA SER A 245 26.43 -60.22 -25.55
C SER A 245 26.05 -61.70 -25.78
N ASP A 246 24.75 -61.99 -25.95
CA ASP A 246 24.29 -63.37 -26.21
C ASP A 246 24.68 -63.90 -27.59
N LYS A 247 24.99 -63.03 -28.56
CA LYS A 247 25.49 -63.43 -29.88
C LYS A 247 26.90 -64.00 -29.82
N ASP A 248 27.78 -63.42 -28.99
CA ASP A 248 29.13 -63.95 -28.75
C ASP A 248 29.08 -65.32 -28.05
N GLY A 249 28.11 -65.51 -27.15
CA GLY A 249 27.84 -66.81 -26.52
C GLY A 249 27.34 -67.87 -27.50
N LEU A 250 26.48 -67.49 -28.46
CA LEU A 250 25.97 -68.38 -29.50
C LEU A 250 27.06 -68.78 -30.50
N GLU A 251 27.89 -67.84 -30.96
CA GLU A 251 29.01 -68.14 -31.85
C GLU A 251 30.04 -69.07 -31.20
N ALA A 252 30.34 -68.85 -29.92
CA ALA A 252 31.20 -69.73 -29.13
C ALA A 252 30.61 -71.13 -28.92
N GLN A 253 29.28 -71.27 -28.85
CA GLN A 253 28.60 -72.57 -28.80
C GLN A 253 28.56 -73.26 -30.16
N ILE A 254 28.30 -72.52 -31.24
CA ILE A 254 28.31 -73.03 -32.62
C ILE A 254 29.70 -73.56 -32.98
N THR A 255 30.78 -72.85 -32.62
CA THR A 255 32.15 -73.33 -32.84
C THR A 255 32.48 -74.58 -32.02
N ARG A 256 32.06 -74.66 -30.75
CA ARG A 256 32.21 -75.91 -29.96
C ARG A 256 31.44 -77.07 -30.57
N PHE A 257 30.23 -76.82 -31.06
CA PHE A 257 29.40 -77.84 -31.70
C PHE A 257 30.05 -78.34 -33.00
N ARG A 258 30.59 -77.42 -33.81
CA ARG A 258 31.34 -77.75 -35.03
C ARG A 258 32.55 -78.64 -34.73
N ILE A 259 33.34 -78.27 -33.71
CA ILE A 259 34.50 -79.08 -33.27
C ILE A 259 34.05 -80.47 -32.79
N LEU A 260 32.93 -80.57 -32.08
CA LEU A 260 32.40 -81.86 -31.63
C LEU A 260 31.92 -82.73 -32.79
N VAL A 261 31.24 -82.14 -33.79
CA VAL A 261 30.83 -82.84 -35.01
C VAL A 261 32.05 -83.32 -35.79
N GLU A 262 33.05 -82.47 -36.00
CA GLU A 262 34.31 -82.86 -36.68
C GLU A 262 35.04 -83.99 -35.92
N LYS A 263 35.05 -83.94 -34.58
CA LYS A 263 35.61 -85.03 -33.76
C LYS A 263 34.81 -86.33 -33.86
N LEU A 264 33.49 -86.25 -33.95
CA LEU A 264 32.63 -87.42 -34.14
C LEU A 264 32.81 -88.00 -35.54
N GLU A 265 32.85 -87.17 -36.58
CA GLU A 265 33.14 -87.58 -37.95
C GLU A 265 34.48 -88.30 -38.03
N TYR A 266 35.52 -87.73 -37.42
CA TYR A 266 36.84 -88.36 -37.34
C TYR A 266 36.77 -89.72 -36.63
N ALA A 267 36.11 -89.81 -35.47
CA ALA A 267 35.94 -91.05 -34.73
C ALA A 267 35.15 -92.12 -35.51
N THR A 268 34.13 -91.73 -36.28
CA THR A 268 33.36 -92.64 -37.13
C THR A 268 34.10 -93.03 -38.41
N SER A 269 35.04 -92.22 -38.89
CA SER A 269 35.87 -92.52 -40.06
C SER A 269 37.04 -93.47 -39.77
N GLN A 270 37.37 -93.67 -38.49
CA GLN A 270 38.42 -94.59 -38.03
C GLN A 270 37.89 -95.94 -37.50
N SER A 271 36.57 -96.19 -37.57
CA SER A 271 35.95 -97.50 -37.36
C SER A 271 35.61 -98.16 -38.68
#